data_AF-A0A929CB24-F1
#
_entry.id   AF-A0A929CB24-F1
#
_cell.length_a   1.000
_cell.length_b   1.000
_cell.length_c   1.000
_cell.angle_alpha   90.00
_cell.angle_beta   90.00
_cell.angle_gamma   90.00
#
_symmetry.space_group_name_H-M   'P 1'
#
loop_
_entity.id
_entity.type
_entity.pdbx_description
1 polymer ?
#
loop_
_entity_poly.entity_id
_entity_poly.type
_entity_poly.pdbx_seq_one_letter_code
_entity_poly.pdbx_strand_id
1 'polypeptide(L)'
;MARINDNYLKLQAGYLFPEISRRVTEFTTANPDAKVIRLGIGDVTKPLVPAVLKAFHEGVDDLAKEESFHGYGPEQGYDWLSQIIIDKAYQPLGVELKTSEVFISDGSKCDSANILDIFDLSNKVAIGDPVYPVYNDTNVMVGRSGEADEQGYYEGLVYMPCTEENGFAPQFPSEKVDVIYLCFPNNPTGTVASKEQLKAWV
;
A
#
# COMPACT_ATOMS: atom_id res chain seq x y z
N MET A 1 34.91 -2.01 -2.90
CA MET A 1 33.67 -2.81 -2.92
C MET A 1 32.51 -1.85 -2.70
N ALA A 2 31.40 -2.01 -3.41
CA ALA A 2 30.19 -1.25 -3.13
C ALA A 2 29.69 -1.59 -1.71
N ARG A 3 29.25 -0.58 -0.94
CA ARG A 3 28.62 -0.79 0.37
C ARG A 3 27.13 -1.06 0.15
N ILE A 4 26.59 -2.02 0.88
CA ILE A 4 25.15 -2.31 0.89
C ILE A 4 24.44 -1.37 1.88
N ASN A 5 23.11 -1.32 1.79
CA ASN A 5 22.28 -0.66 2.79
C ASN A 5 22.04 -1.63 3.96
N ASP A 6 22.74 -1.42 5.07
CA ASP A 6 22.67 -2.30 6.25
C ASP A 6 21.27 -2.31 6.91
N ASN A 7 20.39 -1.35 6.61
CA ASN A 7 19.02 -1.35 7.11
C ASN A 7 18.22 -2.57 6.63
N TYR A 8 18.57 -3.15 5.49
CA TYR A 8 17.94 -4.40 5.02
C TYR A 8 18.24 -5.59 5.94
N LEU A 9 19.34 -5.54 6.70
CA LEU A 9 19.73 -6.61 7.63
C LEU A 9 18.90 -6.60 8.93
N LYS A 10 18.17 -5.51 9.20
CA LYS A 10 17.29 -5.37 10.37
C LYS A 10 15.99 -6.16 10.22
N LEU A 11 15.57 -6.43 8.97
CA LEU A 11 14.34 -7.15 8.66
C LEU A 11 14.38 -8.56 9.23
N GLN A 12 13.46 -8.87 10.16
CA GLN A 12 13.44 -10.15 10.88
C GLN A 12 13.15 -11.37 9.99
N ALA A 13 12.45 -11.15 8.86
CA ALA A 13 12.09 -12.20 7.93
C ALA A 13 11.97 -11.65 6.51
N GLY A 14 11.83 -12.57 5.54
CA GLY A 14 11.36 -12.19 4.21
C GLY A 14 9.94 -11.62 4.25
N TYR A 15 9.59 -10.83 3.23
CA TYR A 15 8.27 -10.25 3.10
C TYR A 15 7.16 -11.32 3.20
N LEU A 16 6.06 -10.98 3.85
CA LEU A 16 5.01 -11.92 4.26
C LEU A 16 4.50 -12.81 3.11
N PHE A 17 4.16 -12.22 1.96
CA PHE A 17 3.52 -12.96 0.86
C PHE A 17 4.45 -13.93 0.13
N PRO A 18 5.72 -13.58 -0.18
CA PRO A 18 6.71 -14.56 -0.62
C PRO A 18 6.88 -15.73 0.34
N GLU A 19 6.91 -15.50 1.65
CA GLU A 19 7.04 -16.57 2.65
C GLU A 19 5.80 -17.48 2.68
N ILE A 20 4.59 -16.92 2.59
CA ILE A 20 3.35 -17.71 2.42
C ILE A 20 3.43 -18.55 1.14
N SER A 21 3.90 -17.96 0.03
CA SER A 21 4.00 -18.64 -1.26
C SER A 21 4.99 -19.80 -1.23
N ARG A 22 6.12 -19.64 -0.53
CA ARG A 22 7.11 -20.69 -0.30
C ARG A 22 6.48 -21.87 0.45
N ARG A 23 5.80 -21.62 1.58
CA ARG A 23 5.15 -22.66 2.39
C ARG A 23 4.03 -23.39 1.65
N VAL A 24 3.21 -22.66 0.89
CA VAL A 24 2.16 -23.27 0.06
C VAL A 24 2.78 -24.19 -0.99
N THR A 25 3.86 -23.76 -1.63
CA THR A 25 4.55 -24.54 -2.67
C THR A 25 5.14 -25.83 -2.09
N GLU A 26 5.84 -25.75 -0.96
CA GLU A 26 6.39 -26.90 -0.24
C GLU A 26 5.29 -27.91 0.13
N PHE A 27 4.19 -27.43 0.69
CA PHE A 27 3.05 -28.28 1.04
C PHE A 27 2.43 -28.95 -0.19
N THR A 28 2.15 -28.21 -1.26
CA THR A 28 1.53 -28.78 -2.49
C THR A 28 2.45 -29.77 -3.20
N THR A 29 3.76 -29.58 -3.10
CA THR A 29 4.75 -30.51 -3.69
C THR A 29 4.78 -31.83 -2.90
N ALA A 30 4.75 -31.74 -1.56
CA ALA A 30 4.73 -32.91 -0.69
C ALA A 30 3.37 -33.65 -0.68
N ASN A 31 2.29 -32.96 -1.05
CA ASN A 31 0.92 -33.48 -0.99
C ASN A 31 0.19 -33.25 -2.33
N PRO A 32 0.57 -33.97 -3.42
CA PRO A 32 0.04 -33.71 -4.76
C PRO A 32 -1.47 -33.92 -4.90
N ASP A 33 -2.07 -34.76 -4.05
CA ASP A 33 -3.52 -35.01 -4.05
C ASP A 33 -4.32 -33.97 -3.24
N ALA A 34 -3.64 -33.09 -2.49
CA ALA A 34 -4.30 -32.09 -1.66
C ALA A 34 -4.89 -30.95 -2.50
N LYS A 35 -6.21 -30.74 -2.36
CA LYS A 35 -6.93 -29.63 -3.00
C LYS A 35 -6.83 -28.37 -2.15
N VAL A 36 -5.72 -27.66 -2.25
CA VAL A 36 -5.48 -26.42 -1.48
C VAL A 36 -6.44 -25.31 -1.91
N ILE A 37 -7.19 -24.77 -0.95
CA ILE A 37 -8.01 -23.56 -1.11
C ILE A 37 -7.20 -22.38 -0.58
N ARG A 38 -6.98 -21.36 -1.43
CA ARG A 38 -6.14 -20.20 -1.11
C ARG A 38 -7.01 -19.03 -0.65
N LEU A 39 -6.99 -18.73 0.65
CA LEU A 39 -7.70 -17.61 1.28
C LEU A 39 -6.74 -16.63 1.99
N GLY A 40 -5.50 -16.54 1.49
CA GLY A 40 -4.41 -15.76 2.12
C GLY A 40 -4.29 -14.33 1.60
N ILE A 41 -3.61 -14.16 0.45
CA ILE A 41 -3.14 -12.86 -0.06
C ILE A 41 -4.28 -11.85 -0.35
N GLY A 42 -5.50 -12.34 -0.59
CA GLY A 42 -6.62 -11.50 -1.05
C GLY A 42 -6.66 -11.31 -2.57
N ASP A 43 -6.06 -12.24 -3.33
CA ASP A 43 -6.05 -12.20 -4.79
C ASP A 43 -7.46 -12.40 -5.37
N VAL A 44 -7.77 -11.66 -6.45
CA VAL A 44 -9.09 -11.66 -7.07
C VAL A 44 -9.30 -12.93 -7.90
N THR A 45 -10.56 -13.42 -7.95
CA THR A 45 -10.88 -14.72 -8.57
C THR A 45 -11.78 -14.60 -9.80
N LYS A 46 -12.09 -13.38 -10.24
CA LYS A 46 -12.95 -13.10 -11.39
C LYS A 46 -12.17 -12.36 -12.49
N PRO A 47 -12.48 -12.61 -13.77
CA PRO A 47 -11.84 -11.91 -14.86
C PRO A 47 -12.19 -10.41 -14.88
N LEU A 48 -11.39 -9.63 -15.58
CA LEU A 48 -11.68 -8.22 -15.87
C LEU A 48 -13.05 -8.08 -16.56
N VAL A 49 -13.76 -7.01 -16.23
CA VAL A 49 -15.07 -6.73 -16.83
C VAL A 49 -14.93 -6.37 -18.32
N PRO A 50 -15.94 -6.67 -19.17
CA PRO A 50 -15.84 -6.46 -20.62
C PRO A 50 -15.47 -5.03 -21.05
N ALA A 51 -15.92 -4.01 -20.31
CA ALA A 51 -15.58 -2.63 -20.61
C ALA A 51 -14.08 -2.34 -20.48
N VAL A 52 -13.44 -2.89 -19.43
CA VAL A 52 -11.99 -2.75 -19.20
C VAL A 52 -11.20 -3.51 -20.26
N LEU A 53 -11.63 -4.74 -20.58
CA LEU A 53 -11.01 -5.54 -21.64
C LEU A 53 -11.06 -4.82 -22.99
N LYS A 54 -12.23 -4.28 -23.35
CA LYS A 54 -12.40 -3.51 -24.58
C LYS A 54 -11.45 -2.30 -24.63
N ALA A 55 -11.37 -1.52 -23.56
CA ALA A 55 -10.48 -0.36 -23.49
C ALA A 55 -8.99 -0.75 -23.59
N PHE A 56 -8.58 -1.86 -22.97
CA PHE A 56 -7.21 -2.35 -23.13
C PHE A 56 -6.90 -2.80 -24.56
N HIS A 57 -7.85 -3.48 -25.23
CA HIS A 57 -7.67 -3.85 -26.63
C HIS A 57 -7.56 -2.62 -27.53
N GLU A 58 -8.43 -1.63 -27.35
CA GLU A 58 -8.37 -0.36 -28.09
C GLU A 58 -7.03 0.37 -27.85
N GLY A 59 -6.55 0.43 -26.60
CA GLY A 59 -5.25 1.04 -26.29
C GLY A 59 -4.06 0.32 -26.93
N VAL A 60 -4.11 -1.02 -27.03
CA VAL A 60 -3.08 -1.78 -27.77
C VAL A 60 -3.14 -1.50 -29.27
N ASP A 61 -4.36 -1.43 -29.84
CA ASP A 61 -4.56 -1.14 -31.26
C ASP A 61 -4.11 0.28 -31.63
N ASP A 62 -4.25 1.24 -30.73
CA ASP A 62 -3.77 2.62 -30.93
C ASP A 62 -2.24 2.68 -31.04
N LEU A 63 -1.52 1.87 -30.25
CA LEU A 63 -0.06 1.77 -30.33
C LEU A 63 0.44 1.04 -31.58
N ALA A 64 -0.44 0.39 -32.34
CA ALA A 64 -0.09 -0.31 -33.57
C ALA A 64 -0.18 0.56 -34.84
N LYS A 65 -0.65 1.81 -34.73
CA LYS A 65 -0.85 2.72 -35.87
C LYS A 65 -0.02 3.98 -35.68
N GLU A 66 0.65 4.42 -36.74
CA GLU A 66 1.52 5.60 -36.70
C GLU A 66 0.77 6.87 -36.28
N GLU A 67 -0.51 6.99 -36.67
CA GLU A 67 -1.33 8.17 -36.42
C GLU A 67 -1.82 8.31 -34.97
N SER A 68 -1.88 7.21 -34.22
CA SER A 68 -2.35 7.16 -32.82
C SER A 68 -1.28 6.68 -31.83
N PHE A 69 -0.08 6.38 -32.32
CA PHE A 69 1.02 5.95 -31.48
C PHE A 69 1.47 7.06 -30.53
N HIS A 70 1.65 6.71 -29.26
CA HIS A 70 2.21 7.59 -28.24
C HIS A 70 3.48 6.96 -27.65
N GLY A 71 4.54 7.75 -27.55
CA GLY A 71 5.79 7.36 -26.88
C GLY A 71 5.69 7.48 -25.35
N TYR A 72 6.68 8.08 -24.71
CA TYR A 72 6.56 8.41 -23.28
C TYR A 72 5.32 9.29 -23.05
N GLY A 73 4.45 8.82 -22.14
CA GLY A 73 3.34 9.62 -21.64
C GLY A 73 3.79 10.62 -20.57
N PRO A 74 2.89 11.52 -20.13
CA PRO A 74 3.16 12.40 -19.00
C PRO A 74 3.38 11.58 -17.72
N GLU A 75 4.45 11.85 -16.98
CA GLU A 75 4.88 11.06 -15.82
C GLU A 75 3.89 11.14 -14.65
N GLN A 76 3.14 12.25 -14.56
CA GLN A 76 2.05 12.40 -13.58
C GLN A 76 0.80 11.57 -13.94
N GLY A 77 0.71 11.10 -15.18
CA GLY A 77 -0.50 10.50 -15.76
C GLY A 77 -1.22 11.45 -16.73
N TYR A 78 -2.05 10.89 -17.59
CA TYR A 78 -2.80 11.68 -18.57
C TYR A 78 -3.87 12.54 -17.89
N ASP A 79 -3.93 13.83 -18.25
CA ASP A 79 -4.88 14.80 -17.67
C ASP A 79 -6.33 14.34 -17.72
N TRP A 80 -6.75 13.69 -18.82
CA TRP A 80 -8.11 13.19 -18.96
C TRP A 80 -8.45 12.13 -17.91
N LEU A 81 -7.49 11.30 -17.50
CA LEU A 81 -7.70 10.27 -16.49
C LEU A 81 -7.80 10.90 -15.11
N SER A 82 -6.92 11.85 -14.80
CA SER A 82 -6.97 12.62 -13.56
C SER A 82 -8.30 13.36 -13.42
N GLN A 83 -8.79 14.01 -14.48
CA GLN A 83 -10.09 14.68 -14.47
C GLN A 83 -11.24 13.71 -14.22
N ILE A 84 -11.25 12.54 -14.90
CA ILE A 84 -12.28 11.52 -14.69
C ILE A 84 -12.27 11.01 -13.24
N ILE A 85 -11.10 10.80 -12.65
CA ILE A 85 -10.98 10.40 -11.24
C ILE A 85 -11.59 11.47 -10.32
N ILE A 86 -11.26 12.75 -10.54
CA ILE A 86 -11.83 13.87 -9.77
C ILE A 86 -13.36 13.88 -9.89
N ASP A 87 -13.88 13.87 -11.11
CA ASP A 87 -15.33 13.98 -11.39
C ASP A 87 -16.13 12.80 -10.82
N LYS A 88 -15.54 11.60 -10.81
CA LYS A 88 -16.25 10.36 -10.43
C LYS A 88 -16.03 9.92 -8.99
N ALA A 89 -14.84 10.16 -8.43
CA ALA A 89 -14.49 9.67 -7.09
C ALA A 89 -14.54 10.76 -6.02
N TYR A 90 -14.22 12.01 -6.36
CA TYR A 90 -14.04 13.10 -5.37
C TYR A 90 -15.17 14.14 -5.40
N GLN A 91 -15.55 14.62 -6.58
CA GLN A 91 -16.60 15.64 -6.73
C GLN A 91 -17.95 15.22 -6.13
N PRO A 92 -18.43 13.96 -6.27
CA PRO A 92 -19.68 13.52 -5.63
C PRO A 92 -19.62 13.52 -4.10
N LEU A 93 -18.41 13.49 -3.52
CA LEU A 93 -18.16 13.60 -2.08
C LEU A 93 -17.98 15.07 -1.62
N GLY A 94 -18.10 16.03 -2.53
CA GLY A 94 -17.88 17.46 -2.26
C GLY A 94 -16.41 17.83 -2.06
N VAL A 95 -15.48 17.00 -2.54
CA VAL A 95 -14.03 17.27 -2.46
C VAL A 95 -13.58 17.95 -3.75
N GLU A 96 -13.03 19.16 -3.61
CA GLU A 96 -12.46 19.93 -4.72
C GLU A 96 -10.97 19.62 -4.87
N LEU A 97 -10.57 19.13 -6.05
CA LEU A 97 -9.19 18.83 -6.41
C LEU A 97 -8.87 19.39 -7.80
N LYS A 98 -7.61 19.74 -8.02
CA LYS A 98 -7.04 20.06 -9.33
C LYS A 98 -6.38 18.81 -9.91
N THR A 99 -6.30 18.72 -11.24
CA THR A 99 -5.56 17.63 -11.89
C THR A 99 -4.09 17.58 -11.45
N SER A 100 -3.50 18.74 -11.14
CA SER A 100 -2.13 18.86 -10.59
C SER A 100 -1.94 18.20 -9.21
N GLU A 101 -3.02 17.86 -8.51
CA GLU A 101 -3.00 17.21 -7.19
C GLU A 101 -3.20 15.68 -7.30
N VAL A 102 -3.41 15.14 -8.51
CA VAL A 102 -3.60 13.71 -8.77
C VAL A 102 -2.38 13.15 -9.49
N PHE A 103 -1.81 12.08 -8.95
CA PHE A 103 -0.65 11.38 -9.52
C PHE A 103 -1.04 9.94 -9.81
N ILE A 104 -0.96 9.53 -11.07
CA ILE A 104 -1.29 8.17 -11.52
C ILE A 104 -0.04 7.30 -11.41
N SER A 105 -0.14 6.21 -10.66
CA SER A 105 0.96 5.27 -10.43
C SER A 105 0.63 3.88 -10.96
N ASP A 106 1.60 2.96 -10.84
CA ASP A 106 1.46 1.54 -11.12
C ASP A 106 0.82 0.76 -9.94
N GLY A 107 0.63 1.40 -8.79
CA GLY A 107 -0.16 0.85 -7.69
C GLY A 107 0.24 1.36 -6.31
N SER A 108 -0.71 1.28 -5.37
CA SER A 108 -0.56 1.86 -4.03
C SER A 108 0.61 1.27 -3.21
N LYS A 109 1.07 0.05 -3.51
CA LYS A 109 2.26 -0.51 -2.84
C LYS A 109 3.51 0.30 -3.20
N CYS A 110 3.70 0.64 -4.47
CA CYS A 110 4.79 1.48 -4.93
C CYS A 110 4.70 2.87 -4.30
N ASP A 111 3.52 3.50 -4.34
CA ASP A 111 3.33 4.83 -3.76
C ASP A 111 3.61 4.85 -2.26
N SER A 112 3.02 3.92 -1.50
CA SER A 112 3.21 3.86 -0.05
C SER A 112 4.65 3.55 0.38
N ALA A 113 5.43 2.88 -0.47
CA ALA A 113 6.85 2.64 -0.26
C ALA A 113 7.68 3.89 -0.60
N ASN A 114 7.45 4.46 -1.78
CA ASN A 114 8.29 5.52 -2.35
C ASN A 114 7.93 6.91 -1.82
N ILE A 115 6.77 7.08 -1.17
CA ILE A 115 6.44 8.35 -0.50
C ILE A 115 7.46 8.71 0.59
N LEU A 116 8.22 7.73 1.10
CA LEU A 116 9.28 7.97 2.06
C LEU A 116 10.48 8.73 1.48
N ASP A 117 10.65 8.73 0.15
CA ASP A 117 11.77 9.40 -0.52
C ASP A 117 11.71 10.93 -0.37
N ILE A 118 10.51 11.49 -0.14
CA ILE A 118 10.31 12.93 0.02
C ILE A 118 10.32 13.40 1.48
N PHE A 119 10.31 12.48 2.45
CA PHE A 119 10.30 12.81 3.87
C PHE A 119 11.72 12.70 4.47
N ASP A 120 12.09 13.67 5.30
CA ASP A 120 13.36 13.62 6.04
C ASP A 120 13.36 12.47 7.07
N LEU A 121 14.52 11.85 7.31
CA LEU A 121 14.67 10.72 8.24
C LEU A 121 14.45 11.09 9.71
N SER A 122 14.51 12.39 10.06
CA SER A 122 14.23 12.88 11.41
C SER A 122 12.74 12.86 11.79
N ASN A 123 11.85 12.70 10.81
CA ASN A 123 10.41 12.62 11.08
C ASN A 123 10.05 11.35 11.87
N LYS A 124 9.22 11.53 12.90
CA LYS A 124 8.67 10.44 13.69
C LYS A 124 7.42 9.87 13.03
N VAL A 125 7.40 8.56 12.82
CA VAL A 125 6.36 7.87 12.06
C VAL A 125 5.50 7.02 12.98
N ALA A 126 4.19 7.14 12.85
CA ALA A 126 3.21 6.29 13.51
C ALA A 126 2.52 5.34 12.54
N ILE A 127 2.37 4.07 12.95
CA ILE A 127 1.81 2.98 12.14
C ILE A 127 0.75 2.25 12.98
N GLY A 128 -0.43 2.02 12.40
CA GLY A 128 -1.47 1.19 13.04
C GLY A 128 -0.99 -0.25 13.26
N ASP A 129 -1.38 -0.86 14.36
CA ASP A 129 -1.05 -2.26 14.65
C ASP A 129 -2.31 -3.06 15.01
N PRO A 130 -2.74 -4.06 14.22
CA PRO A 130 -2.10 -4.51 12.98
C PRO A 130 -2.45 -3.63 11.77
N VAL A 131 -1.57 -3.64 10.78
CA VAL A 131 -1.82 -3.06 9.46
C VAL A 131 -0.98 -3.77 8.39
N TYR A 132 -1.29 -3.52 7.11
CA TYR A 132 -0.53 -4.03 5.97
C TYR A 132 0.98 -3.73 6.08
N PRO A 133 1.87 -4.73 5.92
CA PRO A 133 3.26 -4.64 6.36
C PRO A 133 4.14 -3.71 5.54
N VAL A 134 3.68 -3.23 4.37
CA VAL A 134 4.50 -2.35 3.51
C VAL A 134 4.94 -1.09 4.27
N TYR A 135 4.07 -0.51 5.10
CA TYR A 135 4.38 0.72 5.83
C TYR A 135 5.52 0.50 6.82
N ASN A 136 5.53 -0.63 7.51
CA ASN A 136 6.58 -0.97 8.46
C ASN A 136 7.90 -1.27 7.74
N ASP A 137 7.89 -2.21 6.80
CA ASP A 137 9.11 -2.71 6.17
C ASP A 137 9.83 -1.62 5.38
N THR A 138 9.10 -0.73 4.69
CA THR A 138 9.73 0.35 3.93
C THR A 138 10.34 1.40 4.84
N ASN A 139 9.73 1.71 5.99
CA ASN A 139 10.32 2.58 7.01
C ASN A 139 11.63 2.00 7.56
N VAL A 140 11.70 0.69 7.77
CA VAL A 140 12.94 0.00 8.16
C VAL A 140 13.97 0.11 7.04
N MET A 141 13.61 -0.25 5.80
CA MET A 141 14.52 -0.27 4.64
C MET A 141 15.15 1.09 4.33
N VAL A 142 14.41 2.19 4.48
CA VAL A 142 14.94 3.55 4.27
C VAL A 142 15.77 4.07 5.45
N GLY A 143 15.76 3.38 6.59
CA GLY A 143 16.61 3.66 7.74
C GLY A 143 15.99 4.54 8.83
N ARG A 144 14.66 4.52 8.99
CA ARG A 144 13.96 5.27 10.06
C ARG A 144 13.92 4.57 11.41
N SER A 145 14.36 3.32 11.46
CA SER A 145 14.24 2.49 12.67
C SER A 145 15.59 1.94 13.15
N GLY A 146 15.63 1.57 14.42
CA GLY A 146 16.62 0.65 14.99
C GLY A 146 16.23 -0.81 14.74
N GLU A 147 16.70 -1.69 15.63
CA GLU A 147 16.43 -3.13 15.59
C GLU A 147 14.99 -3.45 15.99
N ALA A 148 14.52 -4.62 15.58
CA ALA A 148 13.24 -5.15 16.05
C ALA A 148 13.37 -5.77 17.45
N ASP A 149 12.32 -5.66 18.26
CA ASP A 149 12.16 -6.43 19.49
C ASP A 149 11.55 -7.82 19.23
N GLU A 150 11.30 -8.58 20.30
CA GLU A 150 10.71 -9.93 20.21
C GLU A 150 9.26 -9.93 19.66
N GLN A 151 8.57 -8.79 19.67
CA GLN A 151 7.21 -8.63 19.12
C GLN A 151 7.25 -8.26 17.63
N GLY A 152 8.42 -7.91 17.10
CA GLY A 152 8.60 -7.43 15.73
C GLY A 152 8.42 -5.92 15.60
N TYR A 153 8.42 -5.18 16.71
CA TYR A 153 8.38 -3.71 16.70
C TYR A 153 9.79 -3.16 16.57
N TYR A 154 9.97 -2.24 15.63
CA TYR A 154 11.25 -1.62 15.36
C TYR A 154 11.41 -0.34 16.17
N GLU A 155 12.56 -0.20 16.84
CA GLU A 155 12.89 0.99 17.63
C GLU A 155 12.74 2.27 16.79
N GLY A 156 12.12 3.30 17.37
CA GLY A 156 11.94 4.61 16.73
C GLY A 156 10.60 4.79 16.00
N LEU A 157 9.92 3.70 15.64
CA LEU A 157 8.54 3.74 15.12
C LEU A 157 7.53 3.76 16.26
N VAL A 158 6.44 4.50 16.07
CA VAL A 158 5.30 4.53 17.02
C VAL A 158 4.22 3.59 16.53
N TYR A 159 3.97 2.51 17.28
CA TYR A 159 2.88 1.59 16.97
C TYR A 159 1.60 2.06 17.67
N MET A 160 0.50 2.10 16.92
CA MET A 160 -0.83 2.53 17.38
C MET A 160 -1.75 1.31 17.45
N PRO A 161 -1.96 0.71 18.64
CA PRO A 161 -2.75 -0.50 18.77
C PRO A 161 -4.20 -0.33 18.28
N CYS A 162 -4.65 -1.29 17.48
CA CYS A 162 -6.00 -1.52 16.97
C CYS A 162 -6.48 -2.85 17.58
N THR A 163 -7.11 -2.81 18.74
CA THR A 163 -7.50 -4.00 19.50
C THR A 163 -9.02 -4.18 19.52
N GLU A 164 -9.51 -5.36 19.90
CA GLU A 164 -10.95 -5.58 20.04
C GLU A 164 -11.59 -4.59 21.04
N GLU A 165 -10.89 -4.29 22.14
CA GLU A 165 -11.36 -3.38 23.19
C GLU A 165 -11.56 -1.94 22.71
N ASN A 166 -10.77 -1.50 21.72
CA ASN A 166 -10.91 -0.16 21.11
C ASN A 166 -11.68 -0.18 19.78
N GLY A 167 -12.32 -1.31 19.45
CA GLY A 167 -13.06 -1.48 18.20
C GLY A 167 -12.19 -1.48 16.96
N PHE A 168 -10.91 -1.86 17.11
CA PHE A 168 -9.87 -1.83 16.08
C PHE A 168 -9.64 -0.45 15.47
N ALA A 169 -9.95 0.61 16.23
CA ALA A 169 -9.56 1.95 15.86
C ALA A 169 -8.12 2.21 16.34
N PRO A 170 -7.23 2.75 15.50
CA PRO A 170 -5.86 3.03 15.91
C PRO A 170 -5.87 4.00 17.09
N GLN A 171 -5.23 3.60 18.18
CA GLN A 171 -5.08 4.45 19.34
C GLN A 171 -4.24 5.70 18.99
N PHE A 172 -4.66 6.87 19.44
CA PHE A 172 -3.88 8.09 19.28
C PHE A 172 -2.50 7.94 19.91
N PRO A 173 -1.42 8.38 19.23
CA PRO A 173 -0.09 8.35 19.81
C PRO A 173 -0.05 9.25 21.06
N SER A 174 0.60 8.77 22.12
CA SER A 174 0.79 9.54 23.37
C SER A 174 1.81 10.66 23.22
N GLU A 175 2.52 10.69 22.11
CA GLU A 175 3.56 11.66 21.78
C GLU A 175 3.33 12.26 20.39
N LYS A 176 3.98 13.39 20.13
CA LYS A 176 3.90 14.04 18.82
C LYS A 176 4.62 13.19 17.78
N VAL A 177 3.95 12.99 16.65
CA VAL A 177 4.47 12.31 15.46
C VAL A 177 4.27 13.21 14.24
N ASP A 178 5.08 13.01 13.21
CA ASP A 178 5.12 13.86 12.01
C ASP A 178 4.39 13.22 10.82
N VAL A 179 4.42 11.88 10.73
CA VAL A 179 3.73 11.11 9.68
C VAL A 179 2.90 10.01 10.33
N ILE A 180 1.65 9.85 9.91
CA ILE A 180 0.71 8.84 10.44
C ILE A 180 0.16 8.03 9.27
N TYR A 181 0.35 6.71 9.30
CA TYR A 181 -0.30 5.79 8.37
C TYR A 181 -1.66 5.35 8.93
N LEU A 182 -2.73 5.77 8.27
CA LEU A 182 -4.11 5.32 8.54
C LEU A 182 -4.64 4.53 7.34
N CYS A 183 -5.08 3.30 7.58
CA CYS A 183 -5.62 2.41 6.54
C CYS A 183 -7.09 2.13 6.85
N PHE A 184 -8.00 2.62 5.99
CA PHE A 184 -9.44 2.41 6.11
C PHE A 184 -10.06 2.12 4.73
N PRO A 185 -10.82 1.02 4.56
CA PRO A 185 -10.96 -0.10 5.49
C PRO A 185 -9.60 -0.74 5.82
N ASN A 186 -9.36 -1.05 7.09
CA ASN A 186 -8.06 -1.58 7.53
C ASN A 186 -7.83 -2.97 6.93
N ASN A 187 -6.63 -3.19 6.41
CA ASN A 187 -6.10 -4.53 6.18
C ASN A 187 -5.08 -4.81 7.30
N PRO A 188 -5.31 -5.79 8.20
CA PRO A 188 -6.18 -6.95 8.01
C PRO A 188 -7.56 -6.94 8.70
N THR A 189 -7.90 -5.97 9.55
CA THR A 189 -9.07 -6.09 10.45
C THR A 189 -10.42 -5.90 9.75
N GLY A 190 -10.43 -5.29 8.56
CA GLY A 190 -11.64 -4.89 7.85
C GLY A 190 -12.35 -3.66 8.44
N THR A 191 -11.78 -3.04 9.48
CA THR A 191 -12.42 -1.95 10.22
C THR A 191 -12.50 -0.69 9.37
N VAL A 192 -13.64 0.01 9.45
CA VAL A 192 -13.85 1.33 8.84
C VAL A 192 -13.87 2.40 9.92
N ALA A 193 -13.35 3.58 9.61
CA ALA A 193 -13.48 4.73 10.49
C ALA A 193 -14.82 5.46 10.25
N SER A 194 -15.46 5.89 11.33
CA SER A 194 -16.57 6.82 11.28
C SER A 194 -16.10 8.24 10.93
N LYS A 195 -17.02 9.11 10.54
CA LYS A 195 -16.74 10.54 10.31
C LYS A 195 -16.17 11.21 11.56
N GLU A 196 -16.69 10.86 12.74
CA GLU A 196 -16.26 11.39 14.04
C GLU A 196 -14.83 10.93 14.37
N GLN A 197 -14.51 9.66 14.11
CA GLN A 197 -13.16 9.12 14.28
C GLN A 197 -12.17 9.82 13.35
N LEU A 198 -12.49 9.98 12.07
CA LEU A 198 -11.64 10.71 11.12
C LEU A 198 -11.48 12.19 11.51
N LYS A 199 -12.55 12.84 12.00
CA LYS A 199 -12.49 14.23 12.46
C LYS A 199 -11.54 14.42 13.64
N ALA A 200 -11.37 13.42 14.49
CA ALA A 200 -10.44 13.51 15.61
C ALA A 200 -8.96 13.47 15.18
N TRP A 201 -8.65 13.06 13.94
CA TRP A 201 -7.30 13.06 13.38
C TRP A 201 -6.91 14.35 12.65
N VAL A 202 -7.87 15.23 12.30
CA VAL A 202 -7.66 16.41 11.44
C VAL A 202 -7.95 17.73 12.13
#